data_AF-A0A453ENP1-F1
#
_entry.id   AF-A0A453ENP1-F1
#
_cell.length_a   1.000
_cell.length_b   1.000
_cell.length_c   1.000
_cell.angle_alpha   90.00
_cell.angle_beta   90.00
_cell.angle_gamma   90.00
#
_symmetry.space_group_name_H-M   'P 1'
#
loop_
_entity.id
_entity.type
_entity.pdbx_description
1 polymer ?
#
loop_
_entity_poly.entity_id
_entity_poly.type
_entity_poly.pdbx_seq_one_letter_code
_entity_poly.pdbx_strand_id
1 'polypeptide(L)'
;MIRLQTYAAFSLLATTSAVYYAFSSREQFYPAMVYLSSSKICFVLLLNTGLVAMCTTWQLVKRIFLGTLREAEVEQLNEQSWREVVEILFAVTIFRQDFSVAFLAMVAALLLVKALHWLAQKRVDYIETTPSVPMLSHIRIVSFMVFLLAVDCIFLSRSLMPLIKNREASVAIFFSFEYMILATSTVSIFVKYVFYVSDMLMEGQWEKKAVYTFYLELISDLVHLFLYMLFFVAIFLNYGVPLHLIRELYETFRSFRIRVSDYVRYRKITSNMNERFPDATADELNASDATCIICREEMTTAKKLLCGHLFHVHCLRSWLERQHTCPTCRAPIVPPDNGRTASAQQHGAQPGVQLAAGIGAPGSEGATSENMNRRQAKLEAAASAASIYGRSFAYPPTNTLNRLLFGLSSSAGTWWLATFLRS
;
A
#
# COMPACT_ATOMS: atom_id res chain seq x y z
N MET A 1 30.80 -7.53 -13.20
CA MET A 1 29.64 -7.56 -14.11
C MET A 1 29.91 -6.62 -15.27
N ILE A 2 29.65 -7.05 -16.51
CA ILE A 2 29.81 -6.22 -17.72
C ILE A 2 28.83 -5.04 -17.60
N ARG A 3 29.28 -3.80 -17.90
CA ARG A 3 28.39 -2.63 -17.89
C ARG A 3 27.31 -2.82 -18.97
N LEU A 4 26.07 -2.40 -18.68
CA LEU A 4 24.95 -2.52 -19.63
C LEU A 4 25.29 -1.95 -21.01
N GLN A 5 26.04 -0.85 -21.06
CA GLN A 5 26.49 -0.21 -22.30
C GLN A 5 27.38 -1.11 -23.16
N THR A 6 28.34 -1.82 -22.55
CA THR A 6 29.24 -2.70 -23.30
C THR A 6 28.50 -3.95 -23.76
N TYR A 7 27.64 -4.52 -22.90
CA TYR A 7 26.76 -5.63 -23.29
C TYR A 7 25.82 -5.25 -24.46
N ALA A 8 25.21 -4.06 -24.40
CA ALA A 8 24.36 -3.54 -25.48
C ALA A 8 25.15 -3.36 -26.78
N ALA A 9 26.36 -2.80 -26.72
CA ALA A 9 27.22 -2.61 -27.89
C ALA A 9 27.58 -3.95 -28.55
N PHE A 10 28.03 -4.95 -27.77
CA PHE A 10 28.34 -6.28 -28.31
C PHE A 10 27.10 -6.96 -28.89
N SER A 11 25.95 -6.87 -28.23
CA SER A 11 24.69 -7.46 -28.68
C SER A 11 24.21 -6.85 -30.00
N LEU A 12 24.30 -5.53 -30.14
CA LEU A 12 23.97 -4.81 -31.37
C LEU A 12 24.93 -5.18 -32.49
N LEU A 13 26.25 -5.17 -32.22
CA LEU A 13 27.24 -5.57 -33.22
C LEU A 13 27.00 -7.00 -33.74
N ALA A 14 26.76 -7.96 -32.85
CA ALA A 14 26.48 -9.34 -33.23
C ALA A 14 25.23 -9.46 -34.12
N THR A 15 24.18 -8.73 -33.78
CA THR A 15 22.92 -8.74 -34.54
C THR A 15 23.07 -8.05 -35.89
N THR A 16 23.73 -6.89 -35.95
CA THR A 16 24.03 -6.20 -37.21
C THR A 16 24.90 -7.07 -38.12
N SER A 17 25.85 -7.81 -37.57
CA SER A 17 26.70 -8.74 -38.32
C SER A 17 25.89 -9.91 -38.89
N ALA A 18 24.99 -10.49 -38.10
CA ALA A 18 24.11 -11.57 -38.54
C ALA A 18 23.12 -11.11 -39.62
N VAL A 19 22.56 -9.91 -39.47
CA VAL A 19 21.68 -9.28 -40.48
C VAL A 19 22.48 -9.01 -41.75
N TYR A 20 23.67 -8.42 -41.64
CA TYR A 20 24.54 -8.15 -42.78
C TYR A 20 24.90 -9.44 -43.54
N TYR A 21 25.26 -10.51 -42.82
CA TYR A 21 25.53 -11.82 -43.42
C TYR A 21 24.29 -12.41 -44.13
N ALA A 22 23.10 -12.27 -43.54
CA ALA A 22 21.86 -12.75 -44.15
C ALA A 22 21.54 -12.05 -45.48
N PHE A 23 21.78 -10.73 -45.57
CA PHE A 23 21.54 -9.94 -46.77
C PHE A 23 22.68 -10.02 -47.80
N SER A 24 23.93 -10.27 -47.36
CA SER A 24 25.05 -10.43 -48.30
C SER A 24 25.10 -11.82 -48.94
N SER A 25 24.64 -12.86 -48.21
CA SER A 25 24.55 -14.23 -48.73
C SER A 25 23.31 -14.46 -49.61
N ARG A 26 22.29 -13.61 -49.51
CA ARG A 26 21.02 -13.76 -50.22
C ARG A 26 20.66 -12.44 -50.92
N GLU A 27 20.68 -12.46 -52.25
CA GLU A 27 20.41 -11.27 -53.07
C GLU A 27 18.97 -10.73 -52.95
N GLN A 28 18.04 -11.57 -52.50
CA GLN A 28 16.61 -11.24 -52.39
C GLN A 28 16.18 -11.05 -50.93
N PHE A 29 15.30 -10.05 -50.70
CA PHE A 29 14.79 -9.69 -49.38
C PHE A 29 14.03 -10.84 -48.69
N TYR A 30 13.14 -11.52 -49.40
CA TYR A 30 12.29 -12.56 -48.80
C TYR A 30 13.11 -13.76 -48.27
N PRO A 31 14.03 -14.36 -49.06
CA PRO A 31 14.93 -15.38 -48.53
C PRO A 31 15.77 -14.89 -47.33
N ALA A 32 16.29 -13.67 -47.34
CA ALA A 32 17.03 -13.11 -46.20
C ALA A 32 16.20 -13.07 -44.91
N MET A 33 14.95 -12.60 -44.99
CA MET A 33 14.02 -12.58 -43.85
C MET A 33 13.64 -13.98 -43.35
N VAL A 34 13.45 -14.93 -44.28
CA VAL A 34 13.20 -16.34 -43.91
C VAL A 34 14.43 -16.96 -43.23
N TYR A 35 15.65 -16.59 -43.60
CA TYR A 35 16.85 -17.02 -42.86
C TYR A 35 16.83 -16.54 -41.43
N LEU A 36 16.56 -15.25 -41.26
CA LEU A 36 16.70 -14.56 -39.99
C LEU A 36 15.67 -15.06 -38.97
N SER A 37 14.50 -15.47 -39.46
CA SER A 37 13.41 -16.04 -38.66
C SER A 37 13.49 -17.56 -38.47
N SER A 38 14.11 -18.31 -39.40
CA SER A 38 14.22 -19.77 -39.30
C SER A 38 15.51 -20.26 -38.62
N SER A 39 16.60 -19.49 -38.73
CA SER A 39 17.88 -19.81 -38.09
C SER A 39 17.80 -19.59 -36.58
N LYS A 40 18.06 -20.65 -35.81
CA LYS A 40 18.06 -20.62 -34.34
C LYS A 40 19.01 -19.54 -33.79
N ILE A 41 20.18 -19.36 -34.39
CA ILE A 41 21.20 -18.40 -33.93
C ILE A 41 20.73 -16.97 -34.18
N CYS A 42 20.28 -16.67 -35.41
CA CYS A 42 19.77 -15.35 -35.76
C CYS A 42 18.57 -14.96 -34.90
N PHE A 43 17.67 -15.93 -34.66
CA PHE A 43 16.51 -15.73 -33.81
C PHE A 43 16.89 -15.38 -32.36
N VAL A 44 17.87 -16.09 -31.76
CA VAL A 44 18.38 -15.76 -30.42
C VAL A 44 19.04 -14.38 -30.37
N LEU A 45 19.81 -14.01 -31.39
CA LEU A 45 20.43 -12.67 -31.47
C LEU A 45 19.38 -11.55 -31.57
N LEU A 46 18.31 -11.76 -32.33
CA LEU A 46 17.19 -10.82 -32.42
C LEU A 46 16.45 -10.68 -31.08
N LEU A 47 16.18 -11.80 -30.39
CA LEU A 47 15.57 -11.78 -29.06
C LEU A 47 16.45 -11.03 -28.05
N ASN A 48 17.75 -11.30 -28.07
CA ASN A 48 18.72 -10.61 -27.22
C ASN A 48 18.76 -9.09 -27.50
N THR A 49 18.67 -8.69 -28.76
CA THR A 49 18.53 -7.27 -29.13
C THR A 49 17.22 -6.66 -28.63
N GLY A 50 16.12 -7.41 -28.65
CA GLY A 50 14.85 -7.01 -28.03
C GLY A 50 14.99 -6.76 -26.53
N LEU A 51 15.69 -7.65 -25.80
CA LEU A 51 15.98 -7.46 -24.38
C LEU A 51 16.85 -6.23 -24.13
N VAL A 52 17.88 -5.99 -24.95
CA VAL A 52 18.70 -4.78 -24.88
C VAL A 52 17.83 -3.53 -25.09
N ALA A 53 16.96 -3.52 -26.10
CA ALA A 53 16.04 -2.41 -26.36
C ALA A 53 15.07 -2.14 -25.19
N MET A 54 14.58 -3.20 -24.54
CA MET A 54 13.76 -3.07 -23.33
C MET A 54 14.56 -2.43 -22.18
N CYS A 55 15.79 -2.88 -21.96
CA CYS A 55 16.66 -2.34 -20.90
C CYS A 55 17.07 -0.89 -21.15
N THR A 56 17.35 -0.51 -22.41
CA THR A 56 17.64 0.88 -22.76
C THR A 56 16.42 1.77 -22.59
N THR A 57 15.23 1.27 -22.94
CA THR A 57 13.95 1.97 -22.73
C THR A 57 13.71 2.22 -21.24
N TRP A 58 13.92 1.20 -20.38
CA TRP A 58 13.88 1.36 -18.92
C TRP A 58 14.81 2.47 -18.43
N GLN A 59 16.08 2.45 -18.85
CA GLN A 59 17.07 3.44 -18.44
C GLN A 59 16.69 4.85 -18.91
N LEU A 60 16.13 4.97 -20.12
CA LEU A 60 15.67 6.24 -20.67
C LEU A 60 14.52 6.82 -19.84
N VAL A 61 13.47 6.03 -19.58
CA VAL A 61 12.32 6.45 -18.76
C VAL A 61 12.77 6.80 -17.33
N LYS A 62 13.63 5.98 -16.73
CA LYS A 62 14.24 6.25 -15.43
C LYS A 62 14.96 7.60 -15.40
N ARG A 63 15.82 7.87 -16.39
CA ARG A 63 16.61 9.11 -16.45
C ARG A 63 15.74 10.34 -16.69
N ILE A 64 14.75 10.26 -17.57
CA ILE A 64 13.88 11.40 -17.92
C ILE A 64 12.98 11.79 -16.76
N PHE A 65 12.29 10.82 -16.15
CA PHE A 65 11.21 11.10 -15.20
C PHE A 65 11.62 10.93 -13.73
N LEU A 66 12.38 9.89 -13.41
CA LEU A 66 12.61 9.45 -12.02
C LEU A 66 13.96 9.90 -11.44
N GLY A 67 14.98 10.08 -12.30
CA GLY A 67 16.34 10.37 -11.89
C GLY A 67 17.01 9.18 -11.17
N THR A 68 17.43 9.39 -9.92
CA THR A 68 18.08 8.36 -9.10
C THR A 68 17.06 7.58 -8.28
N LEU A 69 17.09 6.24 -8.41
CA LEU A 69 16.24 5.33 -7.65
C LEU A 69 16.67 5.29 -6.18
N ARG A 70 15.68 5.36 -5.29
CA ARG A 70 15.86 5.27 -3.83
C ARG A 70 15.83 3.81 -3.38
N GLU A 71 16.37 3.52 -2.21
CA GLU A 71 16.45 2.14 -1.72
C GLU A 71 15.06 1.50 -1.52
N ALA A 72 14.12 2.26 -0.94
CA ALA A 72 12.73 1.80 -0.77
C ALA A 72 12.03 1.47 -2.11
N GLU A 73 12.42 2.14 -3.20
CA GLU A 73 11.87 1.87 -4.54
C GLU A 73 12.47 0.59 -5.12
N VAL A 74 13.77 0.39 -4.95
CA VAL A 74 14.47 -0.82 -5.40
C VAL A 74 13.97 -2.04 -4.63
N GLU A 75 13.76 -1.90 -3.32
CA GLU A 75 13.22 -2.96 -2.48
C GLU A 75 11.82 -3.38 -2.93
N GLN A 76 10.92 -2.42 -3.15
CA GLN A 76 9.58 -2.72 -3.65
C GLN A 76 9.62 -3.38 -5.05
N LEU A 77 10.44 -2.87 -5.97
CA LEU A 77 10.62 -3.48 -7.29
C LEU A 77 11.05 -4.94 -7.18
N ASN A 78 12.01 -5.24 -6.31
CA ASN A 78 12.52 -6.60 -6.12
C ASN A 78 11.46 -7.52 -5.51
N GLU A 79 10.76 -7.07 -4.47
CA GLU A 79 9.71 -7.87 -3.84
C GLU A 79 8.54 -8.16 -4.77
N GLN A 80 8.08 -7.16 -5.53
CA GLN A 80 6.91 -7.32 -6.39
C GLN A 80 7.25 -8.03 -7.70
N SER A 81 8.41 -7.78 -8.31
CA SER A 81 8.80 -8.43 -9.57
C SER A 81 8.82 -9.95 -9.46
N TRP A 82 9.33 -10.51 -8.36
CA TRP A 82 9.32 -11.96 -8.15
C TRP A 82 7.90 -12.53 -8.09
N ARG A 83 6.99 -11.82 -7.41
CA ARG A 83 5.58 -12.24 -7.29
C ARG A 83 4.89 -12.26 -8.65
N GLU A 84 5.05 -11.18 -9.43
CA GLU A 84 4.45 -11.09 -10.77
C GLU A 84 4.97 -12.15 -11.73
N VAL A 85 6.28 -12.45 -11.68
CA VAL A 85 6.86 -13.49 -12.53
C VAL A 85 6.21 -14.84 -12.25
N VAL A 86 5.97 -15.16 -10.97
CA VAL A 86 5.27 -16.39 -10.58
C VAL A 86 3.81 -16.39 -11.06
N GLU A 87 3.11 -15.27 -10.96
CA GLU A 87 1.72 -15.14 -11.44
C GLU A 87 1.62 -15.27 -12.97
N ILE A 88 2.55 -14.67 -13.71
CA ILE A 88 2.64 -14.83 -15.16
C ILE A 88 2.96 -16.28 -15.53
N LEU A 89 3.85 -16.97 -14.79
CA LEU A 89 4.10 -18.39 -15.02
C LEU A 89 2.83 -19.23 -14.83
N PHE A 90 2.00 -18.93 -13.82
CA PHE A 90 0.68 -19.56 -13.67
C PHE A 90 -0.31 -19.17 -14.77
N ALA A 91 -0.24 -17.95 -15.32
CA ALA A 91 -1.07 -17.58 -16.47
C ALA A 91 -0.65 -18.35 -17.73
N VAL A 92 0.67 -18.54 -17.96
CA VAL A 92 1.22 -19.29 -19.10
C VAL A 92 0.75 -20.74 -19.12
N THR A 93 0.57 -21.38 -17.95
CA THR A 93 0.10 -22.77 -17.91
C THR A 93 -1.34 -22.92 -18.40
N ILE A 94 -2.18 -21.89 -18.21
CA ILE A 94 -3.56 -21.85 -18.71
C ILE A 94 -3.56 -21.67 -20.23
N PHE A 95 -2.70 -20.79 -20.75
CA PHE A 95 -2.64 -20.44 -22.18
C PHE A 95 -1.53 -21.16 -22.95
N ARG A 96 -1.19 -22.39 -22.56
CA ARG A 96 -0.02 -23.12 -23.10
C ARG A 96 -0.01 -23.23 -24.63
N GLN A 97 -1.18 -23.28 -25.27
CA GLN A 97 -1.32 -23.45 -26.72
C GLN A 97 -0.95 -22.19 -27.53
N ASP A 98 -0.92 -21.00 -26.90
CA ASP A 98 -0.66 -19.71 -27.56
C ASP A 98 0.78 -19.20 -27.37
N PHE A 99 1.71 -20.07 -26.95
CA PHE A 99 3.08 -19.68 -26.68
C PHE A 99 3.82 -19.26 -27.95
N SER A 100 3.92 -17.95 -28.16
CA SER A 100 4.56 -17.32 -29.31
C SER A 100 5.62 -16.31 -28.87
N VAL A 101 6.46 -15.90 -29.83
CA VAL A 101 7.46 -14.84 -29.61
C VAL A 101 6.79 -13.51 -29.27
N ALA A 102 5.65 -13.24 -29.90
CA ALA A 102 4.83 -12.07 -29.60
C ALA A 102 4.30 -12.12 -28.16
N PHE A 103 3.87 -13.30 -27.69
CA PHE A 103 3.45 -13.50 -26.29
C PHE A 103 4.58 -13.16 -25.30
N LEU A 104 5.78 -13.71 -25.51
CA LEU A 104 6.95 -13.39 -24.69
C LEU A 104 7.27 -11.89 -24.66
N ALA A 105 7.16 -11.22 -25.81
CA ALA A 105 7.36 -9.77 -25.90
C ALA A 105 6.29 -8.98 -25.15
N MET A 106 5.01 -9.40 -25.21
CA MET A 106 3.93 -8.79 -24.44
C MET A 106 4.11 -8.98 -22.93
N VAL A 107 4.54 -10.16 -22.49
CA VAL A 107 4.90 -10.42 -21.07
C VAL A 107 6.02 -9.50 -20.60
N ALA A 108 7.10 -9.40 -21.38
CA ALA A 108 8.23 -8.55 -21.05
C ALA A 108 7.82 -7.06 -20.97
N ALA A 109 7.00 -6.60 -21.93
CA ALA A 109 6.45 -5.25 -21.91
C ALA A 109 5.52 -5.01 -20.71
N LEU A 110 4.65 -5.96 -20.36
CA LEU A 110 3.77 -5.86 -19.19
C LEU A 110 4.58 -5.74 -17.89
N LEU A 111 5.60 -6.59 -17.69
CA LEU A 111 6.48 -6.51 -16.52
C LEU A 111 7.20 -5.15 -16.43
N LEU A 112 7.67 -4.63 -17.56
CA LEU A 112 8.28 -3.30 -17.62
C LEU A 112 7.29 -2.21 -17.19
N VAL A 113 6.07 -2.23 -17.73
CA VAL A 113 5.02 -1.24 -17.42
C VAL A 113 4.60 -1.35 -15.96
N LYS A 114 4.39 -2.56 -15.41
CA LYS A 114 4.10 -2.78 -13.98
C LYS A 114 5.20 -2.22 -13.08
N ALA A 115 6.47 -2.48 -13.41
CA ALA A 115 7.60 -1.94 -12.67
C ALA A 115 7.61 -0.40 -12.63
N LEU A 116 7.29 0.25 -13.76
CA LEU A 116 7.17 1.71 -13.81
C LEU A 116 6.00 2.24 -12.97
N HIS A 117 4.88 1.52 -12.90
CA HIS A 117 3.74 1.87 -12.06
C HIS A 117 4.07 1.78 -10.56
N TRP A 118 4.77 0.73 -10.13
CA TRP A 118 5.18 0.61 -8.72
C TRP A 118 6.10 1.77 -8.32
N LEU A 119 7.01 2.16 -9.21
CA LEU A 119 7.85 3.34 -9.02
C LEU A 119 7.03 4.63 -8.93
N ALA A 120 6.04 4.82 -9.80
CA ALA A 120 5.15 5.99 -9.75
C ALA A 120 4.43 6.07 -8.40
N GLN A 121 3.87 4.95 -7.94
CA GLN A 121 3.17 4.86 -6.65
C GLN A 121 4.09 5.26 -5.48
N LYS A 122 5.30 4.69 -5.38
CA LYS A 122 6.24 5.05 -4.29
C LYS A 122 6.78 6.46 -4.38
N ARG A 123 6.86 7.03 -5.58
CA ARG A 123 7.25 8.43 -5.75
C ARG A 123 6.17 9.36 -5.26
N VAL A 124 4.91 9.09 -5.59
CA VAL A 124 3.77 9.87 -5.08
C VAL A 124 3.68 9.77 -3.56
N ASP A 125 3.76 8.57 -2.99
CA ASP A 125 3.73 8.38 -1.53
C ASP A 125 4.86 9.13 -0.82
N TYR A 126 6.06 9.15 -1.41
CA TYR A 126 7.17 9.92 -0.85
C TYR A 126 6.95 11.43 -0.90
N ILE A 127 6.48 11.95 -2.04
CA ILE A 127 6.22 13.37 -2.21
C ILE A 127 5.16 13.81 -1.19
N GLU A 128 4.14 12.99 -0.94
CA GLU A 128 3.12 13.26 0.08
C GLU A 128 3.71 13.40 1.49
N THR A 129 4.70 12.58 1.84
CA THR A 129 5.35 12.62 3.16
C THR A 129 6.46 13.66 3.32
N THR A 130 6.91 14.29 2.22
CA THR A 130 8.07 15.20 2.24
C THR A 130 7.61 16.66 2.32
N PRO A 131 8.06 17.45 3.31
CA PRO A 131 7.51 18.78 3.60
C PRO A 131 7.86 19.85 2.57
N SER A 132 8.91 19.68 1.77
CA SER A 132 9.26 20.61 0.70
C SER A 132 9.89 19.88 -0.48
N VAL A 133 9.23 19.97 -1.63
CA VAL A 133 9.66 19.38 -2.89
C VAL A 133 9.74 20.46 -3.97
N PRO A 134 10.76 20.47 -4.83
CA PRO A 134 10.90 21.50 -5.85
C PRO A 134 9.84 21.34 -6.95
N MET A 135 9.43 22.44 -7.58
CA MET A 135 8.45 22.46 -8.68
C MET A 135 8.80 21.52 -9.85
N LEU A 136 10.09 21.38 -10.17
CA LEU A 136 10.56 20.44 -11.20
C LEU A 136 10.19 18.99 -10.88
N SER A 137 10.18 18.61 -9.60
CA SER A 137 9.75 17.26 -9.18
C SER A 137 8.26 17.06 -9.40
N HIS A 138 7.43 18.07 -9.17
CA HIS A 138 6.00 18.03 -9.47
C HIS A 138 5.75 17.87 -10.97
N ILE A 139 6.42 18.66 -11.81
CA ILE A 139 6.29 18.57 -13.27
C ILE A 139 6.72 17.18 -13.76
N ARG A 140 7.81 16.63 -13.22
CA ARG A 140 8.29 15.28 -13.58
C ARG A 140 7.31 14.18 -13.20
N ILE A 141 6.75 14.19 -12.00
CA ILE A 141 5.82 13.13 -11.58
C ILE A 141 4.49 13.21 -12.32
N VAL A 142 3.96 14.41 -12.57
CA VAL A 142 2.72 14.60 -13.35
C VAL A 142 2.92 14.13 -14.79
N SER A 143 4.00 14.57 -15.45
CA SER A 143 4.31 14.12 -16.81
C SER A 143 4.57 12.62 -16.88
N PHE A 144 5.16 12.02 -15.83
CA PHE A 144 5.35 10.57 -15.75
C PHE A 144 4.02 9.81 -15.64
N MET A 145 3.09 10.25 -14.78
CA MET A 145 1.77 9.63 -14.66
C MET A 145 0.94 9.75 -15.94
N VAL A 146 1.00 10.90 -16.63
CA VAL A 146 0.35 11.09 -17.94
C VAL A 146 0.97 10.17 -19.00
N PHE A 147 2.30 10.04 -19.02
CA PHE A 147 3.00 9.11 -19.89
C PHE A 147 2.57 7.65 -19.64
N LEU A 148 2.48 7.23 -18.37
CA LEU A 148 2.04 5.87 -18.03
C LEU A 148 0.60 5.61 -18.47
N LEU A 149 -0.32 6.54 -18.20
CA LEU A 149 -1.70 6.39 -18.63
C LEU A 149 -1.83 6.29 -20.15
N ALA A 150 -1.05 7.08 -20.90
CA ALA A 150 -1.02 7.00 -22.36
C ALA A 150 -0.49 5.64 -22.83
N VAL A 151 0.57 5.13 -22.20
CA VAL A 151 1.10 3.79 -22.48
C VAL A 151 0.03 2.73 -22.22
N ASP A 152 -0.64 2.76 -21.06
CA ASP A 152 -1.68 1.79 -20.73
C ASP A 152 -2.83 1.83 -21.73
N CYS A 153 -3.32 3.02 -22.11
CA CYS A 153 -4.39 3.15 -23.11
C CYS A 153 -3.96 2.62 -24.49
N ILE A 154 -2.71 2.85 -24.90
CA ILE A 154 -2.17 2.33 -26.16
C ILE A 154 -2.11 0.80 -26.09
N PHE A 155 -1.55 0.21 -25.04
CA PHE A 155 -1.45 -1.25 -24.92
C PHE A 155 -2.82 -1.91 -24.73
N LEU A 156 -3.74 -1.29 -24.00
CA LEU A 156 -5.11 -1.73 -23.84
C LEU A 156 -5.85 -1.73 -25.17
N SER A 157 -5.80 -0.63 -25.93
CA SER A 157 -6.46 -0.57 -27.25
C SER A 157 -5.89 -1.61 -28.23
N ARG A 158 -4.58 -1.85 -28.20
CA ARG A 158 -3.92 -2.84 -29.05
C ARG A 158 -4.27 -4.27 -28.68
N SER A 159 -4.42 -4.58 -27.38
CA SER A 159 -4.82 -5.91 -26.89
C SER A 159 -6.33 -6.15 -27.01
N LEU A 160 -7.16 -5.11 -26.93
CA LEU A 160 -8.61 -5.22 -27.04
C LEU A 160 -9.10 -5.34 -28.49
N MET A 161 -8.39 -4.74 -29.45
CA MET A 161 -8.80 -4.73 -30.87
C MET A 161 -9.01 -6.13 -31.49
N PRO A 162 -8.11 -7.11 -31.31
CA PRO A 162 -8.35 -8.49 -31.78
C PRO A 162 -9.57 -9.14 -31.11
N LEU A 163 -9.79 -8.83 -29.83
CA LEU A 163 -10.87 -9.39 -29.03
C LEU A 163 -12.25 -8.95 -29.55
N ILE A 164 -12.37 -7.66 -29.90
CA ILE A 164 -13.60 -7.10 -30.46
C ILE A 164 -13.84 -7.60 -31.90
N LYS A 165 -12.78 -7.62 -32.72
CA LYS A 165 -12.90 -7.92 -34.15
C LYS A 165 -13.12 -9.41 -34.44
N ASN A 166 -12.32 -10.28 -33.82
CA ASN A 166 -12.32 -11.70 -34.14
C ASN A 166 -13.18 -12.51 -33.16
N ARG A 167 -13.58 -11.93 -32.01
CA ARG A 167 -14.26 -12.62 -30.88
C ARG A 167 -13.55 -13.89 -30.39
N GLU A 168 -12.29 -14.07 -30.76
CA GLU A 168 -11.45 -15.14 -30.25
C GLU A 168 -10.93 -14.73 -28.87
N ALA A 169 -11.52 -15.34 -27.84
CA ALA A 169 -10.94 -15.36 -26.53
C ALA A 169 -9.60 -16.09 -26.62
N SER A 170 -8.51 -15.37 -26.37
CA SER A 170 -7.15 -15.91 -26.26
C SER A 170 -6.41 -15.13 -25.18
N VAL A 171 -5.08 -15.25 -25.15
CA VAL A 171 -4.22 -14.53 -24.20
C VAL A 171 -4.39 -13.02 -24.20
N ALA A 172 -4.93 -12.44 -25.28
CA ALA A 172 -5.25 -11.02 -25.36
C ALA A 172 -6.18 -10.54 -24.23
N ILE A 173 -7.10 -11.39 -23.73
CA ILE A 173 -7.98 -11.03 -22.60
C ILE A 173 -7.14 -10.75 -21.35
N PHE A 174 -6.18 -11.63 -21.04
CA PHE A 174 -5.30 -11.47 -19.89
C PHE A 174 -4.55 -10.14 -19.92
N PHE A 175 -3.90 -9.81 -21.06
CA PHE A 175 -3.21 -8.54 -21.18
C PHE A 175 -4.16 -7.34 -21.11
N SER A 176 -5.31 -7.40 -21.77
CA SER A 176 -6.28 -6.29 -21.74
C SER A 176 -6.75 -6.00 -20.31
N PHE A 177 -6.96 -7.04 -19.52
CA PHE A 177 -7.34 -6.92 -18.13
C PHE A 177 -6.24 -6.28 -17.27
N GLU A 178 -5.00 -6.78 -17.41
CA GLU A 178 -3.85 -6.25 -16.68
C GLU A 178 -3.61 -4.76 -16.99
N TYR A 179 -3.69 -4.36 -18.26
CA TYR A 179 -3.56 -2.95 -18.65
C TYR A 179 -4.74 -2.09 -18.18
N MET A 180 -5.96 -2.66 -18.10
CA MET A 180 -7.12 -1.95 -17.56
C MET A 180 -6.95 -1.66 -16.06
N ILE A 181 -6.44 -2.61 -15.28
CA ILE A 181 -6.14 -2.41 -13.85
C ILE A 181 -5.06 -1.35 -13.65
N LEU A 182 -3.99 -1.41 -14.46
CA LEU A 182 -2.91 -0.42 -14.40
C LEU A 182 -3.44 1.00 -14.70
N ALA A 183 -4.28 1.13 -15.72
CA ALA A 183 -4.92 2.40 -16.05
C ALA A 183 -5.81 2.93 -14.90
N THR A 184 -6.65 2.08 -14.29
CA THR A 184 -7.51 2.50 -13.16
C THR A 184 -6.69 2.87 -11.92
N SER A 185 -5.61 2.14 -11.65
CA SER A 185 -4.67 2.45 -10.58
C SER A 185 -3.98 3.80 -10.81
N THR A 186 -3.52 4.07 -12.04
CA THR A 186 -2.89 5.35 -12.41
C THR A 186 -3.85 6.52 -12.26
N VAL A 187 -5.12 6.37 -12.67
CA VAL A 187 -6.15 7.40 -12.45
C VAL A 187 -6.36 7.65 -10.95
N SER A 188 -6.47 6.60 -10.15
CA SER A 188 -6.61 6.71 -8.69
C SER A 188 -5.42 7.45 -8.06
N ILE A 189 -4.19 7.11 -8.44
CA ILE A 189 -2.97 7.77 -7.95
C ILE A 189 -2.91 9.23 -8.41
N PHE A 190 -3.29 9.52 -9.65
CA PHE A 190 -3.34 10.89 -10.17
C PHE A 190 -4.33 11.76 -9.40
N VAL A 191 -5.55 11.27 -9.14
CA VAL A 191 -6.55 12.03 -8.36
C VAL A 191 -6.08 12.20 -6.90
N LYS A 192 -5.47 11.17 -6.28
CA LYS A 192 -4.84 11.30 -4.95
C LYS A 192 -3.76 12.39 -4.96
N TYR A 193 -2.94 12.44 -6.00
CA TYR A 193 -1.90 13.47 -6.14
C TYR A 193 -2.49 14.87 -6.33
N VAL A 194 -3.58 15.01 -7.08
CA VAL A 194 -4.32 16.28 -7.18
C VAL A 194 -4.80 16.71 -5.80
N PHE A 195 -5.34 15.79 -4.98
CA PHE A 195 -5.74 16.14 -3.62
C PHE A 195 -4.56 16.64 -2.77
N TYR A 196 -3.40 16.01 -2.89
CA TYR A 196 -2.19 16.49 -2.21
C TYR A 196 -1.77 17.90 -2.68
N VAL A 197 -1.76 18.17 -3.99
CA VAL A 197 -1.39 19.50 -4.51
C VAL A 197 -2.41 20.56 -4.08
N SER A 198 -3.70 20.24 -4.11
CA SER A 198 -4.75 21.16 -3.63
C SER A 198 -4.61 21.47 -2.13
N ASP A 199 -4.27 20.47 -1.31
CA ASP A 199 -4.00 20.67 0.12
C ASP A 199 -2.77 21.56 0.36
N MET A 200 -1.71 21.34 -0.42
CA MET A 200 -0.49 22.17 -0.39
C MET A 200 -0.78 23.63 -0.77
N LEU A 201 -1.65 23.86 -1.75
CA LEU A 201 -2.08 25.20 -2.17
C LEU A 201 -2.98 25.88 -1.13
N MET A 202 -3.69 25.11 -0.32
CA MET A 202 -4.52 25.60 0.79
C MET A 202 -3.74 25.70 2.11
N GLU A 203 -2.41 25.66 2.07
CA GLU A 203 -1.53 25.72 3.25
C GLU A 203 -1.89 24.68 4.32
N GLY A 204 -2.43 23.51 3.91
CA GLY A 204 -2.84 22.44 4.82
C GLY A 204 -4.18 22.64 5.51
N GLN A 205 -4.96 23.68 5.17
CA GLN A 205 -6.26 23.96 5.78
C GLN A 205 -7.41 23.07 5.28
N TRP A 206 -7.14 22.03 4.47
CA TRP A 206 -8.20 21.20 3.90
C TRP A 206 -8.67 20.10 4.86
N GLU A 207 -9.53 20.48 5.81
CA GLU A 207 -10.04 19.56 6.84
C GLU A 207 -10.72 18.27 6.29
N LYS A 208 -11.29 18.34 5.08
CA LYS A 208 -12.01 17.23 4.44
C LYS A 208 -11.13 16.33 3.56
N LYS A 209 -9.83 16.63 3.40
CA LYS A 209 -8.89 15.83 2.58
C LYS A 209 -8.94 14.35 2.91
N ALA A 210 -8.79 14.00 4.19
CA ALA A 210 -8.76 12.61 4.64
C ALA A 210 -10.04 11.83 4.26
N VAL A 211 -11.20 12.50 4.29
CA VAL A 211 -12.48 11.89 3.90
C VAL A 211 -12.55 11.65 2.39
N TYR A 212 -12.09 12.60 1.57
CA TYR A 212 -12.06 12.43 0.12
C TYR A 212 -11.04 11.38 -0.32
N THR A 213 -9.84 11.37 0.27
CA THR A 213 -8.83 10.32 0.03
C THR A 213 -9.38 8.94 0.40
N PHE A 214 -10.08 8.83 1.54
CA PHE A 214 -10.74 7.61 1.94
C PHE A 214 -11.78 7.13 0.90
N TYR A 215 -12.66 8.02 0.42
CA TYR A 215 -13.64 7.66 -0.61
C TYR A 215 -12.99 7.23 -1.92
N LEU A 216 -11.92 7.91 -2.32
CA LEU A 216 -11.15 7.55 -3.51
C LEU A 216 -10.56 6.14 -3.38
N GLU A 217 -9.95 5.80 -2.26
CA GLU A 217 -9.41 4.45 -2.02
C GLU A 217 -10.52 3.39 -1.99
N LEU A 218 -11.67 3.68 -1.37
CA LEU A 218 -12.81 2.77 -1.34
C LEU A 218 -13.40 2.51 -2.73
N ILE A 219 -13.57 3.58 -3.53
CA ILE A 219 -14.05 3.48 -4.91
C ILE A 219 -13.04 2.72 -5.77
N SER A 220 -11.75 3.01 -5.61
CA SER A 220 -10.68 2.30 -6.31
C SER A 220 -10.71 0.81 -5.98
N ASP A 221 -10.77 0.42 -4.72
CA ASP A 221 -10.89 -0.99 -4.31
C ASP A 221 -12.15 -1.66 -4.87
N LEU A 222 -13.29 -0.96 -4.88
CA LEU A 222 -14.54 -1.47 -5.43
C LEU A 222 -14.43 -1.70 -6.95
N VAL A 223 -13.83 -0.76 -7.68
CA VAL A 223 -13.58 -0.89 -9.12
C VAL A 223 -12.66 -2.07 -9.38
N HIS A 224 -11.54 -2.19 -8.67
CA HIS A 224 -10.62 -3.33 -8.82
C HIS A 224 -11.33 -4.65 -8.51
N LEU A 225 -12.09 -4.75 -7.41
CA LEU A 225 -12.83 -5.96 -7.06
C LEU A 225 -13.82 -6.34 -8.16
N PHE A 226 -14.54 -5.36 -8.73
CA PHE A 226 -15.46 -5.59 -9.83
C PHE A 226 -14.73 -6.10 -11.08
N LEU A 227 -13.60 -5.49 -11.45
CA LEU A 227 -12.79 -5.91 -12.59
C LEU A 227 -12.24 -7.33 -12.40
N TYR A 228 -11.65 -7.64 -11.24
CA TYR A 228 -11.14 -8.99 -10.91
C TYR A 228 -12.25 -10.04 -10.96
N MET A 229 -13.45 -9.73 -10.43
CA MET A 229 -14.59 -10.64 -10.48
C MET A 229 -15.08 -10.88 -11.91
N LEU A 230 -15.20 -9.82 -12.72
CA LEU A 230 -15.60 -9.93 -14.12
C LEU A 230 -14.60 -10.80 -14.90
N PHE A 231 -13.31 -10.58 -14.70
CA PHE A 231 -12.27 -11.35 -15.36
C PHE A 231 -12.18 -12.80 -14.86
N PHE A 232 -12.34 -13.02 -13.55
CA PHE A 232 -12.42 -14.37 -12.99
C PHE A 232 -13.56 -15.17 -13.62
N VAL A 233 -14.77 -14.59 -13.71
CA VAL A 233 -15.92 -15.23 -14.36
C VAL A 233 -15.65 -15.45 -15.85
N ALA A 234 -15.08 -14.47 -16.54
CA ALA A 234 -14.75 -14.59 -17.96
C ALA A 234 -13.77 -15.75 -18.23
N ILE A 235 -12.68 -15.88 -17.47
CA ILE A 235 -11.76 -17.01 -17.64
C ILE A 235 -12.39 -18.32 -17.17
N PHE A 236 -13.10 -18.31 -16.05
CA PHE A 236 -13.73 -19.51 -15.49
C PHE A 236 -14.68 -20.18 -16.49
N LEU A 237 -15.52 -19.39 -17.17
CA LEU A 237 -16.48 -19.91 -18.14
C LEU A 237 -15.82 -20.42 -19.43
N ASN A 238 -14.64 -19.91 -19.82
CA ASN A 238 -13.99 -20.26 -21.09
C ASN A 238 -12.87 -21.30 -20.94
N TYR A 239 -12.14 -21.31 -19.83
CA TYR A 239 -10.91 -22.09 -19.64
C TYR A 239 -10.84 -22.85 -18.30
N GLY A 240 -11.84 -22.69 -17.42
CA GLY A 240 -11.83 -23.29 -16.08
C GLY A 240 -11.13 -22.42 -15.03
N VAL A 241 -10.77 -23.00 -13.89
CA VAL A 241 -10.37 -22.24 -12.68
C VAL A 241 -9.06 -21.46 -12.87
N PRO A 242 -9.08 -20.10 -12.82
CA PRO A 242 -7.88 -19.30 -12.92
C PRO A 242 -7.18 -19.17 -11.57
N LEU A 243 -6.27 -20.11 -11.24
CA LEU A 243 -5.55 -20.11 -9.96
C LEU A 243 -4.76 -18.81 -9.70
N HIS A 244 -4.21 -18.18 -10.76
CA HIS A 244 -3.48 -16.91 -10.66
C HIS A 244 -4.37 -15.76 -10.13
N LEU A 245 -5.67 -15.76 -10.40
CA LEU A 245 -6.59 -14.70 -9.97
C LEU A 245 -7.13 -14.87 -8.55
N ILE A 246 -7.06 -16.06 -7.99
CA ILE A 246 -7.62 -16.31 -6.65
C ILE A 246 -6.92 -15.44 -5.61
N ARG A 247 -5.60 -15.30 -5.72
CA ARG A 247 -4.79 -14.48 -4.82
C ARG A 247 -5.14 -13.01 -4.93
N GLU A 248 -5.11 -12.46 -6.14
CA GLU A 248 -5.47 -11.07 -6.46
C GLU A 248 -6.88 -10.72 -5.96
N LEU A 249 -7.84 -11.62 -6.20
CA LEU A 249 -9.22 -11.45 -5.74
C LEU A 249 -9.30 -11.43 -4.21
N TYR A 250 -8.59 -12.34 -3.54
CA TYR A 250 -8.55 -12.38 -2.07
C TYR A 250 -7.90 -11.14 -1.46
N GLU A 251 -6.77 -10.68 -2.01
CA GLU A 251 -6.07 -9.49 -1.53
C GLU A 251 -6.92 -8.22 -1.72
N THR A 252 -7.55 -8.07 -2.88
CA THR A 252 -8.46 -6.95 -3.16
C THR A 252 -9.69 -6.98 -2.26
N PHE A 253 -10.32 -8.16 -2.09
CA PHE A 253 -11.49 -8.31 -1.23
C PHE A 253 -11.17 -8.04 0.25
N ARG A 254 -10.02 -8.53 0.73
CA ARG A 254 -9.54 -8.27 2.09
C ARG A 254 -9.33 -6.78 2.32
N SER A 255 -8.68 -6.10 1.37
CA SER A 255 -8.43 -4.65 1.44
C SER A 255 -9.74 -3.86 1.50
N PHE A 256 -10.68 -4.19 0.63
CA PHE A 256 -12.02 -3.60 0.63
C PHE A 256 -12.74 -3.83 1.97
N ARG A 257 -12.73 -5.06 2.50
CA ARG A 257 -13.36 -5.38 3.79
C ARG A 257 -12.76 -4.59 4.95
N ILE A 258 -11.44 -4.44 4.99
CA ILE A 258 -10.75 -3.65 6.01
C ILE A 258 -11.20 -2.19 5.89
N ARG A 259 -11.17 -1.60 4.69
CA ARG A 259 -11.60 -0.20 4.50
C ARG A 259 -13.07 0.03 4.83
N VAL A 260 -13.96 -0.90 4.50
CA VAL A 260 -15.38 -0.81 4.91
C VAL A 260 -15.52 -0.87 6.43
N SER A 261 -14.78 -1.75 7.11
CA SER A 261 -14.74 -1.80 8.58
C SER A 261 -14.25 -0.48 9.17
N ASP A 262 -13.19 0.10 8.61
CA ASP A 262 -12.65 1.38 9.03
C ASP A 262 -13.64 2.53 8.80
N TYR A 263 -14.38 2.53 7.69
CA TYR A 263 -15.46 3.49 7.44
C TYR A 263 -16.57 3.41 8.48
N VAL A 264 -17.06 2.19 8.75
CA VAL A 264 -18.13 1.96 9.71
C VAL A 264 -17.67 2.42 11.10
N ARG A 265 -16.42 2.13 11.47
CA ARG A 265 -15.81 2.60 12.72
C ARG A 265 -15.71 4.13 12.76
N TYR A 266 -15.19 4.75 11.70
CA TYR A 266 -15.07 6.21 11.56
C TYR A 266 -16.44 6.90 11.69
N ARG A 267 -17.47 6.37 11.02
CA ARG A 267 -18.84 6.93 11.06
C ARG A 267 -19.48 6.73 12.43
N LYS A 268 -19.26 5.60 13.09
CA LYS A 268 -19.76 5.34 14.45
C LYS A 268 -19.16 6.31 15.47
N ILE A 269 -17.85 6.58 15.39
CA ILE A 269 -17.19 7.57 16.24
C ILE A 269 -17.71 8.98 15.92
N THR A 270 -17.79 9.35 14.64
CA THR A 270 -18.17 10.70 14.20
C THR A 270 -19.64 11.04 14.50
N SER A 271 -20.57 10.13 14.25
CA SER A 271 -22.00 10.33 14.59
C SER A 271 -22.19 10.55 16.09
N ASN A 272 -21.49 9.75 16.90
CA ASN A 272 -21.53 9.88 18.34
C ASN A 272 -20.88 11.20 18.84
N MET A 273 -19.91 11.76 18.12
CA MET A 273 -19.26 13.03 18.50
C MET A 273 -20.12 14.26 18.26
N ASN A 274 -20.79 14.37 17.10
CA ASN A 274 -21.63 15.54 16.82
C ASN A 274 -22.88 15.58 17.69
N GLU A 275 -23.40 14.42 18.10
CA GLU A 275 -24.54 14.33 19.02
C GLU A 275 -24.13 14.52 20.49
N ARG A 276 -22.91 14.13 20.89
CA ARG A 276 -22.48 14.19 22.31
C ARG A 276 -21.81 15.49 22.73
N PHE A 277 -21.21 16.25 21.82
CA PHE A 277 -20.45 17.45 22.18
C PHE A 277 -21.00 18.68 21.45
N PRO A 278 -21.45 19.70 22.20
CA PRO A 278 -21.89 20.96 21.62
C PRO A 278 -20.72 21.69 20.94
N ASP A 279 -21.03 22.43 19.88
CA ASP A 279 -20.09 23.38 19.29
C ASP A 279 -19.86 24.55 20.26
N ALA A 280 -18.62 24.99 20.39
CA ALA A 280 -18.28 26.13 21.22
C ALA A 280 -18.79 27.42 20.56
N THR A 281 -19.39 28.31 21.35
CA THR A 281 -19.76 29.65 20.89
C THR A 281 -18.53 30.51 20.66
N ALA A 282 -18.60 31.48 19.74
CA ALA A 282 -17.48 32.39 19.45
C ALA A 282 -16.96 33.11 20.71
N ASP A 283 -17.84 33.41 21.66
CA ASP A 283 -17.46 34.04 22.93
C ASP A 283 -16.70 33.10 23.88
N GLU A 284 -16.98 31.79 23.87
CA GLU A 284 -16.22 30.80 24.67
C GLU A 284 -14.85 30.49 24.06
N LEU A 285 -14.76 30.61 22.73
CA LEU A 285 -13.53 30.44 21.96
C LEU A 285 -12.57 31.62 22.12
N ASN A 286 -13.11 32.82 22.33
CA ASN A 286 -12.32 34.02 22.65
C ASN A 286 -11.94 34.09 24.14
N ALA A 287 -12.74 33.50 25.03
CA ALA A 287 -12.48 33.48 26.48
C ALA A 287 -11.48 32.40 26.91
N SER A 288 -11.35 31.34 26.12
CA SER A 288 -10.31 30.30 26.28
C SER A 288 -9.20 30.54 25.25
N ASP A 289 -7.96 30.12 25.50
CA ASP A 289 -6.90 30.17 24.50
C ASP A 289 -7.39 29.51 23.20
N ALA A 290 -7.50 30.27 22.11
CA ALA A 290 -8.02 29.78 20.83
C ALA A 290 -7.07 28.78 20.14
N THR A 291 -6.02 28.32 20.80
CA THR A 291 -5.02 27.40 20.24
C THR A 291 -5.37 25.95 20.63
N CYS A 292 -5.52 25.07 19.65
CA CYS A 292 -5.73 23.65 19.92
C CYS A 292 -4.45 22.97 20.42
N ILE A 293 -4.46 22.29 21.57
CA ILE A 293 -3.26 21.65 22.12
C ILE A 293 -2.75 20.43 21.31
N ILE A 294 -3.58 19.89 20.41
CA ILE A 294 -3.26 18.68 19.65
C ILE A 294 -2.43 19.04 18.42
N CYS A 295 -2.89 20.01 17.60
CA CYS A 295 -2.16 20.47 16.41
C CYS A 295 -1.34 21.76 16.63
N ARG A 296 -1.58 22.48 17.73
CA ARG A 296 -0.98 23.79 18.06
C ARG A 296 -1.33 24.91 17.09
N GLU A 297 -2.48 24.81 16.42
CA GLU A 297 -3.02 25.82 15.50
C GLU A 297 -4.23 26.54 16.12
N GLU A 298 -4.53 27.74 15.64
CA GLU A 298 -5.69 28.54 16.07
C GLU A 298 -7.01 27.89 15.60
N MET A 299 -8.01 27.91 16.48
CA MET A 299 -9.30 27.27 16.30
C MET A 299 -10.32 28.31 15.83
N THR A 300 -10.90 28.08 14.65
CA THR A 300 -12.05 28.84 14.14
C THR A 300 -13.38 28.15 14.45
N THR A 301 -13.35 26.82 14.60
CA THR A 301 -14.47 25.99 15.05
C THR A 301 -13.95 24.95 16.05
N ALA A 302 -14.62 24.80 17.19
CA ALA A 302 -14.19 23.90 18.25
C ALA A 302 -15.35 23.13 18.87
N LYS A 303 -15.09 21.88 19.27
CA LYS A 303 -16.03 21.07 20.06
C LYS A 303 -15.66 21.13 21.53
N LYS A 304 -16.66 21.33 22.38
CA LYS A 304 -16.50 21.38 23.84
C LYS A 304 -16.77 20.02 24.45
N LEU A 305 -15.77 19.44 25.12
CA LEU A 305 -15.99 18.24 25.92
C LEU A 305 -16.76 18.58 27.20
N LEU A 306 -17.36 17.58 27.84
CA LEU A 306 -18.04 17.73 29.14
C LEU A 306 -17.14 18.28 30.25
N CYS A 307 -15.82 18.08 30.14
CA CYS A 307 -14.82 18.65 31.04
C CYS A 307 -14.46 20.12 30.75
N GLY A 308 -15.08 20.74 29.74
CA GLY A 308 -14.88 22.15 29.38
C GLY A 308 -13.75 22.45 28.39
N HIS A 309 -12.90 21.48 28.04
CA HIS A 309 -11.79 21.70 27.10
C HIS A 309 -12.26 21.74 25.64
N LEU A 310 -11.65 22.64 24.87
CA LEU A 310 -11.94 22.93 23.47
C LEU A 310 -10.86 22.36 22.54
N PHE A 311 -11.27 21.75 21.43
CA PHE A 311 -10.36 21.22 20.40
C PHE A 311 -11.00 21.34 19.02
N HIS A 312 -10.19 21.38 17.95
CA HIS A 312 -10.73 21.19 16.59
C HIS A 312 -11.44 19.85 16.49
N VAL A 313 -12.51 19.81 15.68
CA VAL A 313 -13.29 18.59 15.44
C VAL A 313 -12.42 17.45 14.93
N HIS A 314 -11.52 17.74 14.00
CA HIS A 314 -10.63 16.75 13.38
C HIS A 314 -9.56 16.24 14.37
N CYS A 315 -8.98 17.15 15.18
CA CYS A 315 -7.99 16.81 16.20
C CYS A 315 -8.59 15.91 17.30
N LEU A 316 -9.77 16.29 17.81
CA LEU A 316 -10.48 15.50 18.80
C LEU A 316 -10.85 14.12 18.24
N ARG A 317 -11.33 14.05 16.99
CA ARG A 317 -11.68 12.78 16.33
C ARG A 317 -10.47 11.84 16.27
N SER A 318 -9.34 12.34 15.79
CA SER A 318 -8.07 11.59 15.70
C SER A 318 -7.58 11.09 17.07
N TRP A 319 -7.75 11.91 18.12
CA TRP A 319 -7.41 11.50 19.48
C TRP A 319 -8.33 10.39 20.01
N LEU A 320 -9.65 10.51 19.81
CA LEU A 320 -10.64 9.52 20.27
C LEU A 320 -10.53 8.17 19.58
N GLU A 321 -9.98 8.12 18.36
CA GLU A 321 -9.67 6.84 17.70
C GLU A 321 -8.64 6.01 18.49
N ARG A 322 -7.78 6.68 19.27
CA ARG A 322 -6.68 6.07 20.04
C ARG A 322 -6.97 6.00 21.53
N GLN A 323 -7.53 7.06 22.11
CA GLN A 323 -7.70 7.24 23.55
C GLN A 323 -9.04 7.91 23.85
N HIS A 324 -9.88 7.28 24.68
CA HIS A 324 -11.21 7.79 25.04
C HIS A 324 -11.18 8.76 26.24
N THR A 325 -10.13 9.57 26.35
CA THR A 325 -9.88 10.50 27.46
C THR A 325 -9.58 11.89 26.93
N CYS A 326 -9.89 12.93 27.72
CA CYS A 326 -9.55 14.30 27.32
C CYS A 326 -8.02 14.49 27.20
N PRO A 327 -7.48 15.03 26.10
CA PRO A 327 -6.04 15.23 25.95
C PRO A 327 -5.44 16.21 26.98
N THR A 328 -6.23 17.15 27.50
CA THR A 328 -5.77 18.13 28.50
C THR A 328 -5.83 17.58 29.93
N CYS A 329 -7.01 17.09 30.37
CA CYS A 329 -7.21 16.69 31.76
C CYS A 329 -7.31 15.18 32.00
N ARG A 330 -7.24 14.36 30.94
CA ARG A 330 -7.37 12.90 30.98
C ARG A 330 -8.69 12.37 31.57
N ALA A 331 -9.67 13.25 31.79
CA ALA A 331 -10.99 12.85 32.24
C ALA A 331 -11.64 11.88 31.22
N PRO A 332 -12.33 10.83 31.69
CA PRO A 332 -13.06 9.92 30.80
C PRO A 332 -14.20 10.67 30.12
N ILE A 333 -14.36 10.42 28.84
CA ILE A 333 -15.30 11.16 27.99
C ILE A 333 -16.72 10.56 28.07
N VAL A 334 -16.83 9.32 28.57
CA VAL A 334 -18.09 8.67 28.95
C VAL A 334 -18.17 8.72 30.48
N PRO A 335 -19.17 9.36 31.09
CA PRO A 335 -19.48 9.14 32.49
C PRO A 335 -19.77 7.64 32.69
N PRO A 336 -19.28 6.98 33.75
CA PRO A 336 -19.75 5.63 34.05
C PRO A 336 -21.28 5.67 34.15
N ASP A 337 -21.97 4.72 33.49
CA ASP A 337 -23.40 4.49 33.68
C ASP A 337 -23.64 4.26 35.18
N ASN A 338 -24.02 5.30 35.90
CA ASN A 338 -24.47 5.19 37.28
C ASN A 338 -25.85 4.53 37.25
N GLY A 339 -25.86 3.20 37.17
CA GLY A 339 -27.11 2.47 37.03
C GLY A 339 -27.11 0.96 37.18
N ARG A 340 -26.01 0.27 37.54
CA ARG A 340 -25.98 -1.10 38.14
C ARG A 340 -24.55 -1.64 38.26
N THR A 341 -23.88 -1.35 39.38
CA THR A 341 -22.99 -2.24 40.17
C THR A 341 -22.19 -1.39 41.16
N ALA A 342 -22.89 -0.89 42.17
CA ALA A 342 -22.30 -0.35 43.39
C ALA A 342 -23.06 -0.95 44.59
N SER A 343 -22.96 -2.26 44.77
CA SER A 343 -23.37 -2.97 45.99
C SER A 343 -23.03 -4.46 45.92
N ALA A 344 -21.73 -4.78 45.92
CA ALA A 344 -21.10 -6.02 46.38
C ALA A 344 -19.60 -5.75 46.21
N GLN A 345 -18.78 -5.55 47.24
CA GLN A 345 -18.59 -6.48 48.34
C GLN A 345 -17.79 -5.76 49.44
N GLN A 346 -18.48 -5.18 50.41
CA GLN A 346 -17.90 -4.90 51.73
C GLN A 346 -18.93 -5.30 52.79
N HIS A 347 -18.49 -6.24 53.63
CA HIS A 347 -19.09 -6.73 54.87
C HIS A 347 -20.30 -7.67 54.80
N GLY A 348 -19.99 -8.96 54.93
CA GLY A 348 -20.89 -9.99 55.46
C GLY A 348 -20.11 -10.85 56.47
N ALA A 349 -20.47 -10.72 57.75
CA ALA A 349 -19.90 -11.44 58.88
C ALA A 349 -20.29 -12.92 58.91
N GLN A 350 -19.44 -13.77 59.52
CA GLN A 350 -19.81 -15.08 60.07
C GLN A 350 -19.35 -15.20 61.53
N PRO A 351 -20.10 -15.91 62.41
CA PRO A 351 -19.87 -15.96 63.86
C PRO A 351 -19.16 -17.25 64.33
N GLY A 352 -18.48 -17.21 65.49
CA GLY A 352 -18.24 -18.42 66.32
C GLY A 352 -16.86 -18.61 67.00
N VAL A 353 -16.70 -18.06 68.21
CA VAL A 353 -16.21 -18.67 69.49
C VAL A 353 -14.77 -19.28 69.66
N GLN A 354 -14.15 -18.88 70.79
CA GLN A 354 -13.00 -19.42 71.61
C GLN A 354 -11.55 -19.02 71.20
N LEU A 355 -10.58 -18.74 72.09
CA LEU A 355 -10.44 -18.30 73.50
C LEU A 355 -8.92 -18.03 73.74
N ALA A 356 -8.57 -17.08 74.62
CA ALA A 356 -7.34 -16.97 75.45
C ALA A 356 -6.03 -16.30 74.94
N ALA A 357 -5.77 -15.13 75.54
CA ALA A 357 -4.59 -14.68 76.30
C ALA A 357 -3.19 -14.49 75.64
N GLY A 358 -2.60 -13.30 75.87
CA GLY A 358 -1.15 -13.08 75.87
C GLY A 358 -0.69 -11.66 75.57
N ILE A 359 -0.09 -11.00 76.55
CA ILE A 359 0.44 -9.62 76.55
C ILE A 359 1.80 -9.55 75.82
N GLY A 360 2.07 -8.48 75.04
CA GLY A 360 3.42 -8.14 74.55
C GLY A 360 3.47 -6.90 73.62
N ALA A 361 4.35 -5.95 73.94
CA ALA A 361 4.50 -4.60 73.35
C ALA A 361 5.23 -4.58 71.96
N PRO A 362 5.38 -3.42 71.29
CA PRO A 362 5.40 -3.32 69.81
C PRO A 362 6.79 -3.45 69.17
N GLY A 363 6.84 -4.08 67.99
CA GLY A 363 8.02 -4.16 67.11
C GLY A 363 7.76 -3.50 65.76
N SER A 364 8.60 -2.54 65.42
CA SER A 364 8.60 -1.73 64.20
C SER A 364 9.05 -2.52 62.95
N GLU A 365 8.25 -3.47 62.48
CA GLU A 365 8.55 -4.25 61.25
C GLU A 365 7.45 -4.17 60.17
N GLY A 366 6.32 -3.50 60.44
CA GLY A 366 5.19 -3.43 59.51
C GLY A 366 5.35 -2.46 58.33
N ALA A 367 6.13 -1.38 58.50
CA ALA A 367 6.19 -0.29 57.51
C ALA A 367 6.96 -0.64 56.23
N THR A 368 7.93 -1.55 56.31
CA THR A 368 8.71 -2.03 55.15
C THR A 368 7.91 -3.02 54.31
N SER A 369 7.14 -3.91 54.95
CA SER A 369 6.29 -4.90 54.27
C SER A 369 5.10 -4.25 53.54
N GLU A 370 4.46 -3.24 54.15
CA GLU A 370 3.39 -2.47 53.50
C GLU A 370 3.87 -1.69 52.28
N ASN A 371 5.04 -1.04 52.36
CA ASN A 371 5.62 -0.31 51.22
C ASN A 371 6.10 -1.24 50.09
N MET A 372 6.58 -2.44 50.43
CA MET A 372 6.97 -3.45 49.45
C MET A 372 5.75 -4.00 48.72
N ASN A 373 4.68 -4.32 49.45
CA ASN A 373 3.40 -4.75 48.88
C ASN A 373 2.74 -3.67 48.01
N ARG A 374 2.81 -2.39 48.42
CA ARG A 374 2.28 -1.27 47.63
C ARG A 374 3.10 -0.98 46.37
N ARG A 375 4.43 -1.19 46.40
CA ARG A 375 5.29 -1.13 45.21
C ARG A 375 5.02 -2.30 44.27
N GLN A 376 4.83 -3.50 44.80
CA GLN A 376 4.51 -4.69 44.03
C GLN A 376 3.15 -4.57 43.34
N ALA A 377 2.12 -4.11 44.07
CA ALA A 377 0.81 -3.81 43.49
C ALA A 377 0.85 -2.71 42.41
N LYS A 378 1.71 -1.69 42.58
CA LYS A 378 1.95 -0.68 41.54
C LYS A 378 2.67 -1.24 40.31
N LEU A 379 3.62 -2.16 40.50
CA LEU A 379 4.34 -2.83 39.40
C LEU A 379 3.43 -3.78 38.64
N GLU A 380 2.54 -4.52 39.33
CA GLU A 380 1.54 -5.40 38.71
C GLU A 380 0.44 -4.59 38.00
N ALA A 381 0.03 -3.45 38.56
CA ALA A 381 -0.87 -2.51 37.88
C ALA A 381 -0.21 -1.86 36.65
N ALA A 382 1.09 -1.54 36.72
CA ALA A 382 1.85 -1.02 35.57
C ALA A 382 2.07 -2.10 34.49
N ALA A 383 2.33 -3.36 34.89
CA ALA A 383 2.48 -4.48 33.96
C ALA A 383 1.17 -4.87 33.27
N SER A 384 0.04 -4.80 33.99
CA SER A 384 -1.29 -4.99 33.39
C SER A 384 -1.73 -3.82 32.51
N ALA A 385 -1.38 -2.57 32.86
CA ALA A 385 -1.56 -1.42 31.98
C ALA A 385 -0.69 -1.53 30.70
N ALA A 386 0.54 -2.03 30.83
CA ALA A 386 1.44 -2.27 29.70
C ALA A 386 0.95 -3.41 28.79
N SER A 387 0.33 -4.46 29.35
CA SER A 387 -0.25 -5.56 28.55
C SER A 387 -1.52 -5.15 27.79
N ILE A 388 -2.29 -4.19 28.34
CA ILE A 388 -3.41 -3.55 27.64
C ILE A 388 -2.88 -2.67 26.49
N TYR A 389 -1.81 -1.90 26.72
CA TYR A 389 -1.15 -1.09 25.68
C TYR A 389 -0.52 -1.93 24.56
N GLY A 390 0.08 -3.08 24.91
CA GLY A 390 0.68 -4.02 23.96
C GLY A 390 -0.32 -4.72 23.04
N ARG A 391 -1.61 -4.70 23.37
CA ARG A 391 -2.69 -5.25 22.52
C ARG A 391 -3.29 -4.22 21.55
N SER A 392 -3.13 -2.93 21.82
CA SER A 392 -3.78 -1.85 21.06
C SER A 392 -2.94 -1.25 19.91
N PHE A 393 -1.65 -1.55 19.81
CA PHE A 393 -0.83 -1.15 18.65
C PHE A 393 0.25 -2.19 18.35
N ALA A 394 -0.15 -3.21 17.60
CA ALA A 394 0.72 -3.81 16.62
C ALA A 394 -0.02 -3.72 15.29
N TYR A 395 0.42 -2.82 14.40
CA TYR A 395 0.41 -3.24 13.00
C TYR A 395 1.12 -4.59 13.00
N PRO A 396 0.51 -5.68 12.50
CA PRO A 396 1.34 -6.84 12.19
C PRO A 396 2.40 -6.29 11.23
N PRO A 397 3.71 -6.48 11.49
CA PRO A 397 4.68 -6.23 10.46
C PRO A 397 4.21 -7.02 9.25
N THR A 398 4.16 -6.38 8.08
CA THR A 398 3.70 -6.96 6.81
C THR A 398 4.57 -8.14 6.34
N ASN A 399 5.36 -8.77 7.21
CA ASN A 399 6.42 -9.69 6.82
C ASN A 399 6.53 -10.99 7.63
N THR A 400 5.54 -11.38 8.44
CA THR A 400 5.61 -12.67 9.18
C THR A 400 5.01 -13.88 8.44
N LEU A 401 4.13 -13.69 7.46
CA LEU A 401 3.57 -14.81 6.66
C LEU A 401 4.40 -15.15 5.42
N ASN A 402 5.13 -14.20 4.81
CA ASN A 402 6.05 -14.51 3.73
C ASN A 402 7.25 -15.35 4.20
N ARG A 403 7.64 -15.23 5.46
CA ARG A 403 8.81 -15.95 6.01
C ARG A 403 8.56 -17.43 6.28
N LEU A 404 7.29 -17.83 6.51
CA LEU A 404 6.93 -19.21 6.82
C LEU A 404 6.50 -20.02 5.58
N LEU A 405 6.08 -19.36 4.49
CA LEU A 405 5.76 -20.03 3.22
C LEU A 405 6.87 -19.93 2.16
N PHE A 406 7.76 -18.94 2.24
CA PHE A 406 8.86 -18.73 1.28
C PHE A 406 10.26 -18.60 1.94
N GLY A 407 10.47 -19.28 3.07
CA GLY A 407 11.72 -19.27 3.85
C GLY A 407 12.95 -19.93 3.20
N LEU A 408 12.95 -20.18 1.89
CA LEU A 408 14.06 -20.76 1.13
C LEU A 408 14.35 -19.91 -0.12
N SER A 409 14.81 -18.66 0.08
CA SER A 409 15.70 -17.91 -0.85
C SER A 409 15.69 -16.42 -0.49
N SER A 410 16.50 -15.96 0.46
CA SER A 410 16.63 -14.51 0.71
C SER A 410 18.03 -13.99 1.03
N SER A 411 19.11 -14.71 0.70
CA SER A 411 20.46 -14.18 0.98
C SER A 411 21.46 -14.20 -0.17
N ALA A 412 21.17 -14.80 -1.34
CA ALA A 412 22.17 -14.85 -2.41
C ALA A 412 21.65 -14.80 -3.87
N GLY A 413 20.35 -15.04 -4.11
CA GLY A 413 19.85 -15.27 -5.48
C GLY A 413 19.23 -14.07 -6.21
N THR A 414 18.76 -13.04 -5.50
CA THR A 414 17.87 -12.00 -6.08
C THR A 414 18.56 -10.67 -6.38
N TRP A 415 19.81 -10.48 -5.94
CA TRP A 415 20.56 -9.25 -6.14
C TRP A 415 20.92 -8.96 -7.60
N TRP A 416 20.88 -9.96 -8.49
CA TRP A 416 21.32 -9.80 -9.88
C TRP A 416 20.37 -8.93 -10.70
N LEU A 417 19.05 -9.09 -10.53
CA LEU A 417 18.05 -8.27 -11.23
C LEU A 417 18.06 -6.83 -10.71
N ALA A 418 18.17 -6.65 -9.38
CA ALA A 418 18.28 -5.33 -8.76
C ALA A 418 19.58 -4.61 -9.15
N THR A 419 20.71 -5.34 -9.24
CA THR A 419 21.99 -4.76 -9.67
C THR A 419 21.96 -4.39 -11.15
N PHE A 420 21.29 -5.20 -11.99
CA PHE A 420 21.12 -4.94 -13.42
C PHE A 420 20.15 -3.78 -13.72
N LEU A 421 19.10 -3.61 -12.93
CA LEU A 421 18.17 -2.47 -13.03
C LEU A 421 18.76 -1.17 -12.45
N ARG A 422 19.71 -1.29 -11.51
CA ARG A 422 20.42 -0.16 -10.90
C ARG A 422 21.54 0.39 -11.80
N SER A 423 22.32 -0.50 -12.43
CA SER A 423 23.35 -0.15 -13.45
C SER A 423 22.73 0.34 -14.75
#